data_AF-A0A512MBF4-F1
#
_entry.id   AF-A0A512MBF4-F1
#
_cell.length_a   1.000
_cell.length_b   1.000
_cell.length_c   1.000
_cell.angle_alpha   90.00
_cell.angle_beta   90.00
_cell.angle_gamma   90.00
#
_symmetry.space_group_name_H-M   'P 1'
#
loop_
_entity.id
_entity.type
_entity.pdbx_description
1 polymer ?
#
loop_
_entity_poly.entity_id
_entity_poly.type
_entity_poly.pdbx_seq_one_letter_code
_entity_poly.pdbx_strand_id
1 'polypeptide(L)'
;MLTATFDIPEGCDALELWFSCTHDDGQTHWDSDLGKNHWLRFGLADLKLKTAKVKPAKKTEAQDTLAFEVSTKPKIESVEVRWHLTNSPKTPRIITPLVCTGDTPAGKTWTAPDGGIPVPKGAVVAFDIVYNVDSRPYTDDNQGRWHIAD
;
A
#
# COMPACT_ATOMS: atom_id res chain seq x y z
N MET A 1 -24.24 -8.60 12.96
CA MET A 1 -22.79 -8.48 12.78
C MET A 1 -22.16 -9.71 13.44
N LEU A 2 -21.50 -10.57 12.67
CA LEU A 2 -20.70 -11.66 13.20
C LEU A 2 -19.33 -11.10 13.61
N THR A 3 -18.81 -11.52 14.75
CA THR A 3 -17.50 -11.10 15.26
C THR A 3 -16.78 -12.34 15.76
N ALA A 4 -15.52 -12.49 15.35
CA ALA A 4 -14.65 -13.56 15.78
C ALA A 4 -13.30 -12.96 16.20
N THR A 5 -12.69 -13.57 17.23
CA THR A 5 -11.36 -13.23 17.72
C THR A 5 -10.51 -14.48 17.66
N PHE A 6 -9.32 -14.37 17.09
CA PHE A 6 -8.33 -15.44 17.04
C PHE A 6 -6.94 -14.81 17.13
N ASP A 7 -6.00 -15.55 17.70
CA ASP A 7 -4.60 -15.13 17.73
C ASP A 7 -3.96 -15.43 16.38
N ILE A 8 -3.16 -14.48 15.89
CA ILE A 8 -2.36 -14.67 14.68
C ILE A 8 -1.07 -15.40 15.10
N PRO A 9 -0.83 -16.63 14.58
CA PRO A 9 0.40 -17.36 14.92
C PRO A 9 1.65 -16.59 14.52
N GLU A 10 2.74 -16.78 15.27
CA GLU A 10 4.03 -16.22 14.92
C GLU A 10 4.49 -16.70 13.53
N GLY A 11 5.07 -15.80 12.74
CA GLY A 11 5.50 -16.10 11.36
C GLY A 11 4.37 -16.14 10.33
N CYS A 12 3.12 -15.90 10.74
CA CYS A 12 2.00 -15.78 9.82
C CYS A 12 2.14 -14.50 8.98
N ASP A 13 2.07 -14.69 7.66
CA ASP A 13 2.33 -13.67 6.67
C ASP A 13 1.03 -13.11 6.05
N ALA A 14 -0.08 -13.84 6.16
CA ALA A 14 -1.40 -13.52 5.65
C ALA A 14 -2.47 -14.38 6.32
N LEU A 15 -3.71 -13.90 6.32
CA LEU A 15 -4.89 -14.65 6.73
C LEU A 15 -5.79 -14.88 5.52
N GLU A 16 -6.25 -16.11 5.36
CA GLU A 16 -7.28 -16.50 4.40
C GLU A 16 -8.58 -16.77 5.16
N LEU A 17 -9.67 -16.17 4.71
CA LEU A 17 -10.99 -16.27 5.33
C LEU A 17 -12.02 -16.79 4.34
N TRP A 18 -12.92 -17.63 4.85
CA TRP A 18 -14.14 -18.10 4.20
C TRP A 18 -15.30 -17.93 5.16
N PHE A 19 -16.47 -17.62 4.61
CA PHE A 19 -17.70 -17.53 5.39
C PHE A 19 -18.61 -18.68 5.00
N SER A 20 -19.11 -19.45 5.97
CA SER A 20 -20.18 -20.40 5.73
C SER A 20 -21.53 -19.86 6.19
N CYS A 21 -22.59 -20.24 5.47
CA CYS A 21 -23.97 -20.04 5.88
C CYS A 21 -24.77 -21.33 5.65
N THR A 22 -25.71 -21.61 6.55
CA THR A 22 -26.71 -22.66 6.34
C THR A 22 -27.93 -22.00 5.70
N HIS A 23 -28.34 -22.51 4.53
CA HIS A 23 -29.53 -22.02 3.82
C HIS A 23 -30.79 -22.75 4.31
N ASP A 24 -31.96 -22.27 3.89
CA ASP A 24 -33.27 -22.86 4.23
C ASP A 24 -33.45 -24.30 3.72
N ASP A 25 -32.61 -24.73 2.78
CA ASP A 25 -32.55 -26.11 2.28
C ASP A 25 -31.73 -27.06 3.17
N GLY A 26 -31.18 -26.55 4.28
CA GLY A 26 -30.35 -27.29 5.22
C GLY A 26 -28.92 -27.55 4.74
N GLN A 27 -28.53 -27.02 3.57
CA GLN A 27 -27.17 -27.17 3.04
C GLN A 27 -26.26 -26.03 3.53
N THR A 28 -24.98 -26.36 3.68
CA THR A 28 -23.94 -25.38 3.98
C THR A 28 -23.37 -24.83 2.68
N HIS A 29 -23.51 -23.53 2.50
CA HIS A 29 -22.89 -22.78 1.41
C HIS A 29 -21.67 -22.01 1.93
N TRP A 30 -20.75 -21.69 1.03
CA TRP A 30 -19.53 -20.98 1.34
C TRP A 30 -19.42 -19.74 0.45
N ASP A 31 -19.23 -18.58 1.07
CA ASP A 31 -18.73 -17.40 0.37
C ASP A 31 -17.20 -17.46 0.35
N SER A 32 -16.69 -17.65 -0.85
CA SER A 32 -15.27 -17.79 -1.17
C SER A 32 -14.81 -16.73 -2.16
N ASP A 33 -15.56 -15.64 -2.36
CA ASP A 33 -15.29 -14.67 -3.44
C ASP A 33 -15.04 -15.37 -4.80
N LEU A 34 -15.99 -16.22 -5.20
CA LEU A 34 -15.89 -17.03 -6.43
C LEU A 34 -14.62 -17.93 -6.47
N GLY A 35 -14.20 -18.45 -5.32
CA GLY A 35 -13.03 -19.32 -5.17
C GLY A 35 -11.69 -18.60 -5.00
N LYS A 36 -11.67 -17.26 -4.93
CA LYS A 36 -10.46 -16.46 -4.68
C LYS A 36 -10.09 -16.41 -3.19
N ASN A 37 -11.10 -16.53 -2.34
CA ASN A 37 -11.08 -16.40 -0.90
C ASN A 37 -10.70 -14.99 -0.43
N HIS A 38 -11.01 -14.66 0.82
CA HIS A 38 -10.72 -13.33 1.35
C HIS A 38 -9.34 -13.32 2.00
N TRP A 39 -8.39 -12.65 1.37
CA TRP A 39 -7.01 -12.56 1.85
C TRP A 39 -6.75 -11.23 2.55
N LEU A 40 -6.26 -11.30 3.78
CA LEU A 40 -5.82 -10.16 4.57
C LEU A 40 -4.31 -10.29 4.81
N ARG A 41 -3.57 -9.19 4.65
CA ARG A 41 -2.13 -9.13 4.95
C ARG A 41 -1.82 -8.05 5.97
N PHE A 42 -0.68 -8.21 6.62
CA PHE A 42 -0.17 -7.28 7.62
C PHE A 42 0.81 -6.31 6.97
N GLY A 43 0.32 -5.17 6.44
CA GLY A 43 1.14 -4.18 5.73
C GLY A 43 2.43 -3.80 6.47
N LEU A 44 2.31 -3.50 7.77
CA LEU A 44 3.44 -3.16 8.64
C LEU A 44 4.50 -4.26 8.79
N ALA A 45 4.17 -5.52 8.48
CA ALA A 45 5.12 -6.63 8.49
C ALA A 45 5.78 -6.86 7.11
N ASP A 46 5.17 -6.38 6.04
CA ASP A 46 5.64 -6.59 4.66
C ASP A 46 6.47 -5.40 4.15
N LEU A 47 6.19 -4.20 4.63
CA LEU A 47 6.88 -2.98 4.22
C LEU A 47 7.18 -2.03 5.38
N LYS A 48 8.16 -1.17 5.16
CA LYS A 48 8.52 -0.06 6.05
C LYS A 48 8.77 1.18 5.21
N LEU A 49 7.92 2.18 5.37
CA LEU A 49 8.16 3.51 4.82
C LEU A 49 9.38 4.14 5.53
N LYS A 50 10.41 4.48 4.75
CA LYS A 50 11.65 5.11 5.24
C LYS A 50 11.60 6.62 5.06
N THR A 51 11.15 7.06 3.88
CA THR A 51 11.04 8.47 3.52
C THR A 51 9.77 8.70 2.73
N ALA A 52 9.03 9.75 3.08
CA ALA A 52 8.00 10.39 2.25
C ALA A 52 8.07 11.89 2.51
N LYS A 53 8.64 12.66 1.57
CA LYS A 53 8.87 14.10 1.75
C LYS A 53 8.75 14.86 0.45
N VAL A 54 8.27 16.09 0.53
CA VAL A 54 8.35 17.06 -0.56
C VAL A 54 9.67 17.80 -0.43
N LYS A 55 10.53 17.64 -1.43
CA LYS A 55 11.83 18.31 -1.51
C LYS A 55 11.64 19.65 -2.23
N PRO A 56 11.95 20.78 -1.59
CA PRO A 56 11.86 22.08 -2.23
C PRO A 56 12.79 22.16 -3.44
N ALA A 57 12.24 22.63 -4.56
CA ALA A 57 13.00 22.89 -5.76
C ALA A 57 13.94 24.09 -5.58
N LYS A 58 14.93 24.22 -6.47
CA LYS A 58 15.67 25.48 -6.59
C LYS A 58 14.73 26.60 -7.03
N LYS A 59 15.06 27.86 -6.73
CA LYS A 59 14.22 29.02 -7.10
C LYS A 59 13.89 29.09 -8.59
N THR A 60 14.79 28.60 -9.44
CA THR A 60 14.67 28.55 -10.91
C THR A 60 13.75 27.46 -11.43
N GLU A 61 13.41 26.47 -10.61
CA GLU A 61 12.55 25.34 -10.98
C GLU A 61 11.10 25.66 -10.65
N ALA A 62 10.16 25.14 -11.46
CA ALA A 62 8.73 25.43 -11.34
C ALA A 62 8.02 24.60 -10.26
N GLN A 63 8.55 23.43 -9.91
CA GLN A 63 7.86 22.40 -9.12
C GLN A 63 8.80 21.81 -8.08
N ASP A 64 8.28 21.51 -6.90
CA ASP A 64 8.96 20.72 -5.88
C ASP A 64 8.91 19.23 -6.27
N THR A 65 9.68 18.41 -5.56
CA THR A 65 9.81 16.98 -5.87
C THR A 65 9.37 16.12 -4.70
N LEU A 66 8.31 15.37 -4.86
CA LEU A 66 7.90 14.34 -3.92
C LEU A 66 8.82 13.12 -4.05
N ALA A 67 9.43 12.74 -2.94
CA ALA A 67 10.37 11.64 -2.83
C ALA A 67 9.85 10.56 -1.88
N PHE A 68 9.98 9.31 -2.31
CA PHE A 68 9.65 8.13 -1.53
C PHE A 68 10.85 7.20 -1.40
N GLU A 69 10.94 6.55 -0.25
CA GLU A 69 11.79 5.39 -0.03
C GLU A 69 11.02 4.38 0.84
N VAL A 70 10.83 3.17 0.32
CA VAL A 70 10.12 2.07 0.99
C VAL A 70 11.03 0.85 0.99
N SER A 71 11.23 0.24 2.15
CA SER A 71 11.87 -1.07 2.23
C SER A 71 10.80 -2.15 2.37
N THR A 72 10.96 -3.28 1.67
CA THR A 72 10.00 -4.38 1.70
C THR A 72 10.67 -5.73 1.91
N LYS A 73 9.88 -6.75 2.27
CA LYS A 73 10.30 -8.15 2.18
C LYS A 73 10.64 -8.54 0.72
N PRO A 74 11.48 -9.57 0.49
CA PRO A 74 11.88 -10.00 -0.86
C PRO A 74 10.72 -10.45 -1.75
N LYS A 75 9.67 -11.02 -1.16
CA LYS A 75 8.47 -11.53 -1.86
C LYS A 75 7.61 -10.44 -2.51
N ILE A 76 7.84 -9.16 -2.22
CA ILE A 76 7.08 -8.08 -2.83
C ILE A 76 7.51 -7.92 -4.30
N GLU A 77 6.52 -7.94 -5.19
CA GLU A 77 6.71 -7.94 -6.65
C GLU A 77 6.74 -6.54 -7.23
N SER A 78 5.92 -5.64 -6.68
CA SER A 78 5.84 -4.23 -7.08
C SER A 78 5.31 -3.37 -5.95
N VAL A 79 5.64 -2.09 -6.01
CA VAL A 79 5.15 -1.06 -5.09
C VAL A 79 4.76 0.16 -5.90
N GLU A 80 3.61 0.74 -5.58
CA GLU A 80 3.15 2.02 -6.11
C GLU A 80 2.60 2.88 -4.97
N VAL A 81 2.61 4.19 -5.18
CA VAL A 81 1.97 5.15 -4.29
C VAL A 81 0.76 5.75 -4.99
N ARG A 82 -0.39 5.74 -4.32
CA ARG A 82 -1.59 6.45 -4.76
C ARG A 82 -1.71 7.70 -3.93
N TRP A 83 -1.69 8.86 -4.57
CA TRP A 83 -1.56 10.14 -3.87
C TRP A 83 -2.44 11.23 -4.46
N HIS A 84 -2.72 12.25 -3.66
CA HIS A 84 -3.37 13.48 -4.11
C HIS A 84 -2.93 14.67 -3.24
N LEU A 85 -3.16 15.88 -3.73
CA LEU A 85 -2.89 17.09 -2.95
C LEU A 85 -3.96 17.24 -1.87
N THR A 86 -3.56 17.53 -0.62
CA THR A 86 -4.51 17.69 0.51
C THR A 86 -5.46 18.87 0.32
N ASN A 87 -5.07 19.89 -0.46
CA ASN A 87 -5.92 21.02 -0.83
C ASN A 87 -6.93 20.71 -1.94
N SER A 88 -6.84 19.52 -2.56
CA SER A 88 -7.69 19.08 -3.68
C SER A 88 -8.18 17.64 -3.48
N PRO A 89 -8.81 17.29 -2.35
CA PRO A 89 -9.06 15.88 -2.00
C PRO A 89 -10.08 15.18 -2.91
N LYS A 90 -10.85 15.95 -3.69
CA LYS A 90 -11.85 15.44 -4.66
C LYS A 90 -11.24 15.03 -6.00
N THR A 91 -9.98 15.36 -6.27
CA THR A 91 -9.33 14.91 -7.49
C THR A 91 -9.03 13.42 -7.40
N PRO A 92 -9.14 12.67 -8.52
CA PRO A 92 -8.68 11.29 -8.56
C PRO A 92 -7.25 11.16 -8.03
N ARG A 93 -6.97 10.08 -7.30
CA ARG A 93 -5.60 9.78 -6.86
C ARG A 93 -4.73 9.54 -8.09
N ILE A 94 -3.56 10.15 -8.09
CA ILE A 94 -2.50 9.88 -9.06
C ILE A 94 -1.79 8.62 -8.58
N ILE A 95 -1.58 7.67 -9.50
CA ILE A 95 -0.85 6.44 -9.23
C ILE A 95 0.57 6.62 -9.76
N THR A 96 1.57 6.37 -8.92
CA THR A 96 2.97 6.41 -9.33
C THR A 96 3.68 5.13 -8.90
N PRO A 97 4.08 4.28 -9.87
CA PRO A 97 4.93 3.13 -9.58
C PRO A 97 6.26 3.56 -8.98
N LEU A 98 6.69 2.88 -7.93
CA LEU A 98 8.05 3.01 -7.40
C LEU A 98 8.99 2.07 -8.15
N VAL A 99 10.26 2.47 -8.24
CA VAL A 99 11.32 1.73 -8.91
C VAL A 99 12.12 0.96 -7.87
N CYS A 100 12.33 -0.34 -8.10
CA CYS A 100 13.22 -1.15 -7.27
C CYS A 100 14.67 -0.73 -7.52
N THR A 101 15.33 -0.16 -6.51
CA THR A 101 16.73 0.32 -6.59
C THR A 101 17.69 -0.56 -5.79
N GLY A 102 17.18 -1.48 -4.98
CA GLY A 102 17.97 -2.51 -4.31
C GLY A 102 17.19 -3.79 -4.16
N ASP A 103 17.80 -4.92 -4.50
CA ASP A 103 17.21 -6.25 -4.36
C ASP A 103 18.24 -7.19 -3.71
N THR A 104 17.92 -7.66 -2.52
CA THR A 104 18.79 -8.54 -1.73
C THR A 104 17.97 -9.66 -1.12
N PRO A 105 18.59 -10.78 -0.71
CA PRO A 105 17.89 -11.83 0.03
C PRO A 105 17.20 -11.35 1.32
N ALA A 106 17.65 -10.23 1.91
CA ALA A 106 17.07 -9.67 3.12
C ALA A 106 15.83 -8.78 2.84
N GLY A 107 15.69 -8.24 1.63
CA GLY A 107 14.62 -7.34 1.26
C GLY A 107 14.93 -6.50 0.04
N LYS A 108 13.94 -5.70 -0.37
CA LYS A 108 14.01 -4.78 -1.50
C LYS A 108 13.86 -3.34 -1.04
N THR A 109 14.44 -2.42 -1.81
CA THR A 109 14.30 -0.98 -1.62
C THR A 109 13.66 -0.38 -2.87
N TRP A 110 12.63 0.43 -2.66
CA TRP A 110 11.82 1.05 -3.71
C TRP A 110 11.85 2.57 -3.53
N THR A 111 12.07 3.29 -4.63
CA THR A 111 12.12 4.76 -4.61
C THR A 111 11.21 5.36 -5.66
N ALA A 112 10.94 6.67 -5.53
CA ALA A 112 10.36 7.42 -6.65
C ALA A 112 11.23 7.26 -7.91
N PRO A 113 10.64 7.35 -9.12
CA PRO A 113 11.40 7.33 -10.38
C PRO A 113 12.50 8.40 -10.43
N ASP A 114 13.46 8.23 -11.33
CA ASP A 114 14.53 9.21 -11.55
C ASP A 114 13.95 10.60 -11.86
N GLY A 115 14.46 11.63 -11.17
CA GLY A 115 13.90 12.99 -11.20
C GLY A 115 12.78 13.25 -10.18
N GLY A 116 12.27 12.19 -9.54
CA GLY A 116 11.21 12.22 -8.54
C GLY A 116 9.84 12.62 -9.10
N ILE A 117 8.86 12.76 -8.21
CA ILE A 117 7.46 13.02 -8.61
C ILE A 117 7.21 14.54 -8.54
N PRO A 118 6.95 15.23 -9.66
CA PRO A 118 6.76 16.68 -9.65
C PRO A 118 5.46 17.06 -8.95
N VAL A 119 5.55 17.97 -7.99
CA VAL A 119 4.40 18.53 -7.26
C VAL A 119 4.45 20.07 -7.22
N PRO A 120 3.31 20.76 -7.05
CA PRO A 120 3.31 22.21 -6.86
C PRO A 120 4.20 22.64 -5.69
N LYS A 121 4.75 23.85 -5.75
CA LYS A 121 5.57 24.39 -4.67
C LYS A 121 4.79 24.45 -3.35
N GLY A 122 5.40 23.96 -2.27
CA GLY A 122 4.76 23.92 -0.94
C GLY A 122 3.57 22.97 -0.88
N ALA A 123 3.51 21.97 -1.77
CA ALA A 123 2.46 20.96 -1.74
C ALA A 123 2.55 20.13 -0.46
N VAL A 124 1.38 19.80 0.09
CA VAL A 124 1.22 18.74 1.08
C VAL A 124 0.43 17.62 0.42
N VAL A 125 0.96 16.40 0.50
CA VAL A 125 0.47 15.24 -0.25
C VAL A 125 -0.06 14.20 0.72
N ALA A 126 -1.30 13.75 0.52
CA ALA A 126 -1.84 12.58 1.18
C ALA A 126 -1.70 11.36 0.27
N PHE A 127 -1.29 10.22 0.83
CA PHE A 127 -1.04 9.01 0.05
C PHE A 127 -1.30 7.72 0.83
N ASP A 128 -1.46 6.64 0.06
CA ASP A 128 -1.37 5.25 0.52
C ASP A 128 -0.38 4.49 -0.37
N ILE A 129 0.10 3.36 0.12
CA ILE A 129 1.06 2.50 -0.58
C ILE A 129 0.34 1.23 -1.01
N VAL A 130 0.37 0.92 -2.30
CA VAL A 130 -0.14 -0.35 -2.83
C VAL A 130 1.05 -1.22 -3.21
N TYR A 131 0.97 -2.50 -2.86
CA TYR A 131 2.03 -3.46 -3.16
C TYR A 131 1.44 -4.81 -3.57
N ASN A 132 2.16 -5.53 -4.42
CA ASN A 132 1.72 -6.84 -4.90
C ASN A 132 2.53 -7.99 -4.31
N VAL A 133 1.81 -9.05 -3.92
CA VAL A 133 2.38 -10.34 -3.50
C VAL A 133 1.56 -11.44 -4.16
N ASP A 134 2.22 -12.37 -4.85
CA ASP A 134 1.57 -13.46 -5.59
C ASP A 134 0.48 -12.91 -6.53
N SER A 135 0.80 -11.83 -7.27
CA SER A 135 -0.14 -11.12 -8.16
C SER A 135 -1.41 -10.55 -7.51
N ARG A 136 -1.45 -10.43 -6.18
CA ARG A 136 -2.56 -9.82 -5.44
C ARG A 136 -2.17 -8.46 -4.88
N PRO A 137 -2.98 -7.41 -5.09
CA PRO A 137 -2.70 -6.09 -4.53
C PRO A 137 -3.16 -6.00 -3.08
N TYR A 138 -2.33 -5.37 -2.25
CA TYR A 138 -2.63 -5.01 -0.87
C TYR A 138 -2.34 -3.52 -0.67
N THR A 139 -3.04 -2.88 0.26
CA THR A 139 -2.87 -1.45 0.56
C THR A 139 -2.41 -1.27 1.99
N ASP A 140 -1.37 -0.47 2.21
CA ASP A 140 -1.08 0.20 3.47
C ASP A 140 -1.59 1.64 3.40
N ASP A 141 -2.70 1.91 4.09
CA ASP A 141 -3.38 3.20 4.13
C ASP A 141 -3.22 3.90 5.49
N ASN A 142 -2.23 3.49 6.29
CA ASN A 142 -2.03 3.98 7.65
C ASN A 142 -3.28 3.79 8.54
N GLN A 143 -3.90 2.60 8.48
CA GLN A 143 -5.10 2.27 9.26
C GLN A 143 -6.27 3.21 8.94
N GLY A 144 -6.47 3.52 7.65
CA GLY A 144 -7.47 4.46 7.14
C GLY A 144 -7.18 5.94 7.42
N ARG A 145 -6.02 6.28 8.00
CA ARG A 145 -5.65 7.67 8.32
C ARG A 145 -4.84 8.35 7.23
N TRP A 146 -4.38 7.61 6.23
CA TRP A 146 -3.49 8.06 5.18
C TRP A 146 -2.12 8.48 5.72
N HIS A 147 -1.12 8.45 4.85
CA HIS A 147 0.18 9.07 5.12
C HIS A 147 0.21 10.49 4.57
N ILE A 148 1.01 11.35 5.19
CA ILE A 148 1.25 12.73 4.74
C ILE A 148 2.72 12.91 4.40
N ALA A 149 2.99 13.57 3.28
CA ALA A 149 4.31 14.07 2.90
C ALA A 149 4.26 15.59 2.72
N ASP A 150 5.22 16.28 3.34
CA ASP A 150 5.44 17.72 3.29
C ASP A 150 6.94 18.05 3.14
#